data_AF-A0AB36XU06-F1
#
_entry.id   AF-A0AB36XU06-F1
#
_cell.length_a   1.000
_cell.length_b   1.000
_cell.length_c   1.000
_cell.angle_alpha   90.00
_cell.angle_beta   90.00
_cell.angle_gamma   90.00
#
_symmetry.space_group_name_H-M   'P 1'
#
loop_
_entity.id
_entity.type
_entity.pdbx_description
1 polymer ?
#
loop_
_entity_poly.entity_id
_entity_poly.type
_entity_poly.pdbx_seq_one_letter_code
_entity_poly.pdbx_strand_id
1 'polypeptide(L)'
;MKPTAHNRLISEAAKLELAPIGCSQKGRSRTWLDDHGWWVGVVEFQPHSGARGSYLNVGACWLWFEKDYFSFDDGHRVKPFQEFTNAQQFAEDATYLAKSAREEVLKLRLKYPTIEVCAEHLCTHALNAPWGYFHAGVAAGLSGNAETAEYQFSRDGLK
;
A
#
# COMPACT_ATOMS: atom_id res chain seq x y z
N MET A 1 -9.76 21.63 15.91
CA MET A 1 -10.68 21.64 14.76
C MET A 1 -11.48 20.34 14.75
N LYS A 2 -12.82 20.39 14.70
CA LYS A 2 -13.66 19.17 14.62
C LYS A 2 -13.42 18.48 13.27
N PRO A 3 -13.35 17.14 13.18
CA PRO A 3 -13.30 16.45 11.89
C PRO A 3 -14.51 16.87 11.06
N THR A 4 -14.28 17.26 9.80
CA THR A 4 -15.38 17.47 8.85
C THR A 4 -16.15 16.15 8.68
N ALA A 5 -17.45 16.23 8.39
CA ALA A 5 -18.32 15.04 8.29
C ALA A 5 -17.72 13.93 7.40
N HIS A 6 -17.13 14.29 6.26
CA HIS A 6 -16.49 13.35 5.35
C HIS A 6 -15.22 12.67 5.92
N ASN A 7 -14.40 13.40 6.70
CA ASN A 7 -13.24 12.82 7.40
C ASN A 7 -13.68 11.76 8.40
N ARG A 8 -14.75 12.06 9.16
CA ARG A 8 -15.31 11.16 10.15
C ARG A 8 -15.84 9.89 9.49
N LEU A 9 -16.63 10.01 8.42
CA LEU A 9 -17.22 8.88 7.70
C LEU A 9 -16.15 7.92 7.16
N ILE A 10 -15.09 8.43 6.52
CA ILE A 10 -13.96 7.59 6.08
C ILE A 10 -13.26 6.93 7.26
N SER A 11 -12.99 7.69 8.33
CA SER A 11 -12.26 7.15 9.48
C SER A 11 -13.03 6.02 10.17
N GLU A 12 -14.35 6.17 10.30
CA GLU A 12 -15.25 5.16 10.86
C GLU A 12 -15.33 3.93 9.96
N ALA A 13 -15.55 4.10 8.65
CA ALA A 13 -15.61 2.98 7.70
C ALA A 13 -14.27 2.22 7.61
N ALA A 14 -13.15 2.94 7.48
CA ALA A 14 -11.83 2.33 7.45
C ALA A 14 -11.53 1.55 8.73
N LYS A 15 -11.89 2.09 9.90
CA LYS A 15 -11.72 1.39 11.18
C LYS A 15 -12.54 0.11 11.25
N LEU A 16 -13.79 0.12 10.73
CA LEU A 16 -14.66 -1.06 10.73
C LEU A 16 -14.12 -2.19 9.84
N GLU A 17 -13.49 -1.88 8.71
CA GLU A 17 -13.02 -2.91 7.76
C GLU A 17 -11.55 -3.31 7.97
N LEU A 18 -10.68 -2.37 8.34
CA LEU A 18 -9.22 -2.60 8.38
C LEU A 18 -8.72 -3.02 9.77
N ALA A 19 -9.29 -2.48 10.85
CA ALA A 19 -8.84 -2.86 12.20
C ALA A 19 -9.07 -4.35 12.50
N PRO A 20 -10.21 -4.99 12.12
CA PRO A 20 -10.42 -6.42 12.39
C PRO A 20 -9.44 -7.35 11.68
N ILE A 21 -8.80 -6.91 10.59
CA ILE A 21 -7.80 -7.71 9.89
C ILE A 21 -6.37 -7.41 10.37
N GLY A 22 -6.20 -6.56 11.38
CA GLY A 22 -4.90 -6.26 12.02
C GLY A 22 -4.21 -4.99 11.50
N CYS A 23 -4.80 -4.25 10.56
CA CYS A 23 -4.21 -2.99 10.11
C CYS A 23 -4.31 -1.92 11.22
N SER A 24 -3.32 -1.05 11.28
CA SER A 24 -3.22 0.04 12.25
C SER A 24 -3.30 1.41 11.59
N GLN A 25 -3.94 2.37 12.25
CA GLN A 25 -4.02 3.75 11.73
C GLN A 25 -2.72 4.50 12.02
N LYS A 26 -2.17 5.19 11.02
CA LYS A 26 -1.01 6.08 11.22
C LYS A 26 -1.45 7.35 11.93
N GLY A 27 -1.32 7.36 13.26
CA GLY A 27 -1.71 8.48 14.11
C GLY A 27 -3.19 8.84 13.92
N ARG A 28 -3.47 10.09 13.50
CA ARG A 28 -4.82 10.58 13.18
C ARG A 28 -5.05 10.81 11.69
N SER A 29 -4.14 10.32 10.85
CA SER A 29 -4.21 10.50 9.39
C SER A 29 -5.26 9.59 8.76
N ARG A 30 -5.48 9.76 7.46
CA ARG A 30 -6.28 8.85 6.64
C ARG A 30 -5.49 7.66 6.08
N THR A 31 -4.32 7.37 6.65
CA THR A 31 -3.45 6.28 6.22
C THR A 31 -3.51 5.14 7.24
N TRP A 32 -3.63 3.92 6.73
CA TRP A 32 -3.59 2.68 7.50
C TRP A 32 -2.43 1.81 7.02
N LEU A 33 -1.83 1.07 7.95
CA LEU A 33 -0.62 0.28 7.74
C LEU A 33 -0.89 -1.17 8.12
N ASP A 34 -0.43 -2.08 7.28
CA ASP A 34 -0.45 -3.53 7.47
C ASP A 34 1.00 -4.04 7.53
N ASP A 35 1.55 -4.18 8.72
CA ASP A 35 2.98 -4.44 8.92
C ASP A 35 3.30 -5.95 8.80
N HIS A 36 4.24 -6.30 7.93
CA HIS A 36 4.75 -7.65 7.70
C HIS A 36 6.27 -7.75 7.88
N GLY A 37 6.88 -6.78 8.58
CA GLY A 37 8.30 -6.75 8.92
C GLY A 37 9.17 -6.16 7.81
N TRP A 38 9.35 -6.88 6.71
CA TRP A 38 10.20 -6.43 5.58
C TRP A 38 9.43 -5.65 4.51
N TRP A 39 8.11 -5.63 4.60
CA TRP A 39 7.23 -4.76 3.84
C TRP A 39 6.06 -4.33 4.70
N VAL A 40 5.42 -3.23 4.29
CA VAL A 40 4.19 -2.75 4.91
C VAL A 40 3.15 -2.47 3.83
N GLY A 41 1.94 -2.98 4.00
CA GLY A 41 0.79 -2.61 3.20
C GLY A 41 0.33 -1.20 3.57
N VAL A 42 0.26 -0.31 2.59
CA VAL A 42 -0.13 1.08 2.77
C VAL A 42 -1.51 1.27 2.16
N VAL A 43 -2.47 1.68 2.98
CA VAL A 43 -3.80 2.10 2.52
C VAL A 43 -3.93 3.59 2.77
N GLU A 44 -4.14 4.37 1.72
CA GLU A 44 -4.32 5.81 1.82
C GLU A 44 -5.66 6.23 1.23
N PHE A 45 -6.53 6.78 2.09
CA PHE A 45 -7.72 7.50 1.66
C PHE A 45 -7.32 8.96 1.33
N GLN A 46 -6.72 9.13 0.14
CA GLN A 46 -6.06 10.37 -0.27
C GLN A 46 -7.06 11.51 -0.48
N PRO A 47 -6.92 12.65 0.22
CA PRO A 47 -7.73 13.83 -0.02
C PRO A 47 -7.33 14.54 -1.33
N HIS A 48 -8.23 15.36 -1.84
CA HIS A 48 -7.97 16.28 -2.96
C HIS A 48 -8.07 17.73 -2.45
N SER A 49 -7.18 18.62 -2.88
CA SER A 49 -7.15 20.01 -2.39
C SER A 49 -8.34 20.86 -2.85
N GLY A 50 -8.85 20.60 -4.06
CA GLY A 50 -9.95 21.36 -4.68
C GLY A 50 -11.35 20.82 -4.42
N ALA A 51 -11.51 19.66 -3.78
CA ALA A 51 -12.82 19.04 -3.56
C ALA A 51 -12.83 18.19 -2.28
N ARG A 52 -13.96 18.15 -1.58
CA ARG A 52 -14.11 17.27 -0.41
C ARG A 52 -14.42 15.88 -0.90
N GLY A 53 -13.71 14.87 -0.41
CA GLY A 53 -13.87 13.50 -0.85
C GLY A 53 -12.63 12.68 -0.60
N SER A 54 -12.48 11.57 -1.33
CA SER A 54 -11.28 10.74 -1.27
C SER A 54 -11.07 9.90 -2.52
N TYR A 55 -9.82 9.75 -2.92
CA TYR A 55 -9.38 8.58 -3.68
C TYR A 55 -9.11 7.40 -2.72
N LEU A 56 -8.78 6.25 -3.28
CA LEU A 56 -8.17 5.15 -2.53
C LEU A 56 -6.91 4.68 -3.25
N ASN A 57 -5.78 4.74 -2.55
CA ASN A 57 -4.51 4.15 -2.97
C ASN A 57 -4.20 2.97 -2.05
N VAL A 58 -3.77 1.84 -2.62
CA VAL A 58 -3.33 0.66 -1.86
C VAL A 58 -2.10 0.07 -2.52
N GLY A 59 -1.11 -0.35 -1.73
CA GLY A 59 0.10 -0.97 -2.23
C GLY A 59 1.03 -1.48 -1.16
N ALA A 60 2.02 -2.28 -1.57
CA ALA A 60 3.14 -2.66 -0.73
C ALA A 60 4.24 -1.59 -0.78
N CYS A 61 4.75 -1.22 0.38
CA CYS A 61 5.95 -0.43 0.56
C CYS A 61 7.06 -1.33 1.07
N TRP A 62 8.14 -1.44 0.31
CA TRP A 62 9.32 -2.17 0.71
C TRP A 62 10.12 -1.39 1.75
N LEU A 63 10.64 -2.10 2.77
CA LEU A 63 11.40 -1.54 3.88
C LEU A 63 12.89 -1.88 3.78
N TRP A 64 13.41 -1.95 2.54
CA TRP A 64 14.80 -2.30 2.25
C TRP A 64 15.84 -1.32 2.80
N PHE A 65 15.47 -0.04 2.90
CA PHE A 65 16.34 1.03 3.36
C PHE A 65 15.53 2.09 4.10
N GLU A 66 16.23 2.92 4.87
CA GLU A 66 15.61 3.98 5.66
C GLU A 66 15.03 5.09 4.76
N LYS A 67 13.75 5.41 4.97
CA LYS A 67 13.06 6.54 4.35
C LYS A 67 12.01 7.10 5.30
N ASP A 68 11.73 8.39 5.20
CA ASP A 68 10.76 9.11 6.04
C ASP A 68 9.35 9.19 5.42
N TYR A 69 9.14 8.48 4.30
CA TYR A 69 7.87 8.40 3.58
C TYR A 69 7.49 6.95 3.24
N PHE A 70 6.19 6.72 3.04
CA PHE A 70 5.67 5.46 2.50
C PHE A 70 5.50 5.59 0.98
N SER A 71 5.90 4.55 0.26
CA SER A 71 5.71 4.44 -1.19
C SER A 71 4.70 3.35 -1.55
N PHE A 72 4.31 3.30 -2.81
CA PHE A 72 3.46 2.25 -3.38
C PHE A 72 4.30 1.47 -4.40
N ASP A 73 5.35 0.80 -3.91
CA ASP A 73 6.35 0.13 -4.75
C ASP A 73 5.72 -0.98 -5.59
N ASP A 74 4.73 -1.69 -5.03
CA ASP A 74 3.75 -2.47 -5.79
C ASP A 74 2.34 -2.05 -5.37
N GLY A 75 1.78 -1.09 -6.11
CA GLY A 75 0.45 -0.57 -5.84
C GLY A 75 0.14 0.69 -6.64
N HIS A 76 -1.10 1.16 -6.51
CA HIS A 76 -1.59 2.31 -7.26
C HIS A 76 -2.89 2.85 -6.66
N ARG A 77 -3.46 3.86 -7.32
CA ARG A 77 -4.83 4.30 -7.08
C ARG A 77 -5.82 3.24 -7.54
N VAL A 78 -6.40 2.52 -6.59
CA VAL A 78 -7.34 1.43 -6.85
C VAL A 78 -8.78 1.92 -7.06
N LYS A 79 -9.13 3.12 -6.57
CA LYS A 79 -10.44 3.74 -6.83
C LYS A 79 -10.32 5.21 -7.25
N PRO A 80 -11.17 5.67 -8.19
CA PRO A 80 -11.26 7.07 -8.56
C PRO A 80 -11.85 7.90 -7.41
N PHE A 81 -11.78 9.22 -7.55
CA PHE A 81 -12.27 10.16 -6.54
C PHE A 81 -13.76 9.94 -6.29
N GLN A 82 -14.10 9.73 -5.02
CA GLN A 82 -15.47 9.78 -4.54
C GLN A 82 -15.68 11.16 -3.92
N GLU A 83 -16.54 11.98 -4.53
CA GLU A 83 -16.81 13.35 -4.07
C GLU A 83 -17.86 13.35 -2.94
N PHE A 84 -17.59 14.14 -1.90
CA PHE A 84 -18.55 14.38 -0.83
C PHE A 84 -19.60 15.40 -1.29
N THR A 85 -20.74 14.90 -1.76
CA THR A 85 -21.90 15.73 -2.08
C THR A 85 -22.79 15.95 -0.85
N ASN A 86 -23.09 14.87 -0.12
CA ASN A 86 -23.85 14.89 1.12
C ASN A 86 -23.46 13.70 2.04
N ALA A 87 -23.91 13.74 3.30
CA ALA A 87 -23.49 12.76 4.30
C ALA A 87 -24.03 11.34 4.05
N GLN A 88 -25.25 11.19 3.52
CA GLN A 88 -25.84 9.88 3.26
C GLN A 88 -25.09 9.17 2.14
N GLN A 89 -24.96 9.86 0.99
CA GLN A 89 -24.24 9.35 -0.18
C GLN A 89 -22.79 9.02 0.16
N PHE A 90 -22.10 9.88 0.89
CA PHE A 90 -20.70 9.64 1.20
C PHE A 90 -20.47 8.58 2.29
N ALA A 91 -21.48 8.26 3.11
CA ALA A 91 -21.38 7.13 4.03
C ALA A 91 -21.35 5.80 3.26
N GLU A 92 -22.12 5.70 2.18
CA GLU A 92 -22.12 4.57 1.25
C GLU A 92 -20.77 4.48 0.51
N ASP A 93 -20.27 5.59 -0.03
CA ASP A 93 -18.95 5.63 -0.68
C ASP A 93 -17.81 5.27 0.29
N ALA A 94 -17.81 5.81 1.50
CA ALA A 94 -16.78 5.53 2.50
C ALA A 94 -16.75 4.04 2.84
N THR A 95 -17.92 3.41 2.96
CA THR A 95 -18.04 1.96 3.17
C THR A 95 -17.50 1.18 1.97
N TYR A 96 -17.84 1.60 0.74
CA TYR A 96 -17.35 0.98 -0.49
C TYR A 96 -15.82 1.06 -0.60
N LEU A 97 -15.23 2.24 -0.34
CA LEU A 97 -13.79 2.44 -0.33
C LEU A 97 -13.11 1.57 0.74
N ALA A 98 -13.66 1.52 1.97
CA ALA A 98 -13.08 0.74 3.06
C ALA A 98 -13.10 -0.78 2.78
N LYS A 99 -14.19 -1.30 2.20
CA LYS A 99 -14.26 -2.71 1.76
C LYS A 99 -13.27 -3.02 0.66
N SER A 100 -13.17 -2.13 -0.33
CA SER A 100 -12.19 -2.27 -1.41
C SER A 100 -10.75 -2.25 -0.85
N ALA A 101 -10.47 -1.38 0.12
CA ALA A 101 -9.17 -1.34 0.78
C ALA A 101 -8.82 -2.65 1.46
N ARG A 102 -9.78 -3.24 2.20
CA ARG A 102 -9.62 -4.54 2.84
C ARG A 102 -9.33 -5.64 1.82
N GLU A 103 -10.07 -5.69 0.71
CA GLU A 103 -9.84 -6.67 -0.36
C GLU A 103 -8.42 -6.57 -0.94
N GLU A 104 -7.95 -5.35 -1.23
CA GLU A 104 -6.61 -5.12 -1.78
C GLU A 104 -5.50 -5.48 -0.77
N VAL A 105 -5.68 -5.17 0.51
CA VAL A 105 -4.75 -5.61 1.57
C VAL A 105 -4.65 -7.14 1.61
N LEU A 106 -5.78 -7.84 1.58
CA LEU A 106 -5.79 -9.31 1.59
C LEU A 106 -5.13 -9.90 0.34
N LYS A 107 -5.30 -9.27 -0.83
CA LYS A 107 -4.58 -9.66 -2.06
C LYS A 107 -3.07 -9.50 -1.91
N LEU A 108 -2.59 -8.40 -1.33
CA LEU A 108 -1.17 -8.19 -1.08
C LEU A 108 -0.59 -9.24 -0.13
N ARG A 109 -1.31 -9.62 0.93
CA ARG A 109 -0.89 -10.69 1.84
C ARG A 109 -0.75 -12.03 1.12
N LEU A 110 -1.68 -12.36 0.22
CA LEU A 110 -1.62 -13.57 -0.60
C LEU A 110 -0.49 -13.51 -1.63
N LYS A 111 -0.17 -12.31 -2.14
CA LYS A 111 0.90 -12.07 -3.11
C LYS A 111 2.28 -12.17 -2.48
N TYR A 112 2.42 -11.75 -1.22
CA TYR A 112 3.70 -11.65 -0.50
C TYR A 112 3.70 -12.36 0.87
N PRO A 113 3.43 -13.67 0.90
CA PRO A 113 3.33 -14.42 2.17
C PRO A 113 4.70 -14.65 2.82
N THR A 114 5.77 -14.74 2.02
CA THR A 114 7.15 -14.90 2.50
C THR A 114 8.14 -14.14 1.61
N ILE A 115 9.38 -13.98 2.09
CA ILE A 115 10.42 -13.29 1.34
C ILE A 115 10.83 -14.07 0.08
N GLU A 116 10.78 -15.40 0.09
CA GLU A 116 11.08 -16.25 -1.06
C GLU A 116 10.08 -16.03 -2.20
N VAL A 117 8.78 -16.04 -1.89
CA VAL A 117 7.72 -15.81 -2.88
C VAL A 117 7.78 -14.38 -3.43
N CYS A 118 8.09 -13.40 -2.56
CA CYS A 118 8.33 -12.03 -2.99
C CYS A 118 9.53 -11.93 -3.94
N ALA A 119 10.65 -12.56 -3.61
CA ALA A 119 11.84 -12.59 -4.43
C ALA A 119 11.56 -13.21 -5.80
N GLU A 120 10.85 -14.34 -5.86
CA GLU A 120 10.43 -14.96 -7.11
C GLU A 120 9.62 -13.98 -7.96
N HIS A 121 8.58 -13.37 -7.38
CA HIS A 121 7.74 -12.41 -8.08
C HIS A 121 8.53 -11.22 -8.61
N LEU A 122 9.35 -10.59 -7.77
CA LEU A 122 10.12 -9.40 -8.14
C LEU A 122 11.18 -9.74 -9.21
N CYS A 123 11.85 -10.88 -9.11
CA CYS A 123 12.81 -11.32 -10.11
C CYS A 123 12.17 -11.53 -11.49
N THR A 124 10.96 -12.12 -11.55
CA THR A 124 10.24 -12.31 -12.81
C THR A 124 9.81 -10.99 -13.46
N HIS A 125 9.56 -9.95 -12.66
CA HIS A 125 8.99 -8.69 -13.14
C HIS A 125 9.97 -7.50 -13.10
N ALA A 126 11.24 -7.72 -12.74
CA ALA A 126 12.23 -6.66 -12.48
C ALA A 126 12.38 -5.65 -13.62
N LEU A 127 12.34 -6.12 -14.88
CA LEU A 127 12.45 -5.26 -16.07
C LEU A 127 11.31 -4.26 -16.25
N ASN A 128 10.15 -4.53 -15.65
CA ASN A 128 8.92 -3.79 -15.91
C ASN A 128 8.57 -2.83 -14.77
N ALA A 129 9.40 -2.74 -13.73
CA ALA A 129 9.14 -1.93 -12.56
C ALA A 129 10.26 -0.90 -12.34
N PRO A 130 9.93 0.36 -11.97
CA PRO A 130 10.92 1.29 -11.43
C PRO A 130 11.66 0.63 -10.27
N TRP A 131 13.00 0.73 -10.25
CA TRP A 131 13.84 0.08 -9.24
C TRP A 131 13.64 -1.45 -9.16
N GLY A 132 13.09 -2.07 -10.21
CA GLY A 132 12.69 -3.47 -10.17
C GLY A 132 13.88 -4.42 -9.97
N TYR A 133 15.02 -4.12 -10.58
CA TYR A 133 16.25 -4.87 -10.37
C TYR A 133 16.81 -4.71 -8.96
N PHE A 134 16.85 -3.49 -8.43
CA PHE A 134 17.17 -3.25 -7.02
C PHE A 134 16.27 -4.04 -6.05
N HIS A 135 14.95 -3.95 -6.20
CA HIS A 135 14.00 -4.66 -5.34
C HIS A 135 14.15 -6.19 -5.45
N ALA A 136 14.31 -6.71 -6.66
CA ALA A 136 14.55 -8.13 -6.90
C ALA A 136 15.86 -8.59 -6.25
N GLY A 137 16.93 -7.80 -6.36
CA GLY A 137 18.23 -8.11 -5.77
C GLY A 137 18.19 -8.17 -4.25
N VAL A 138 17.57 -7.18 -3.60
CA VAL A 138 17.41 -7.17 -2.13
C VAL A 138 16.56 -8.35 -1.66
N ALA A 139 15.41 -8.60 -2.30
CA ALA A 139 14.54 -9.71 -1.93
C ALA A 139 15.23 -11.08 -2.11
N ALA A 140 15.99 -11.27 -3.20
CA ALA A 140 16.77 -12.49 -3.42
C ALA A 140 17.88 -12.66 -2.37
N GLY A 141 18.55 -11.59 -1.97
CA GLY A 141 19.56 -11.63 -0.91
C GLY A 141 18.96 -12.03 0.44
N LEU A 142 17.82 -11.44 0.79
CA LEU A 142 17.10 -11.74 2.04
C LEU A 142 16.49 -13.15 2.07
N SER A 143 16.19 -13.74 0.92
CA SER A 143 15.79 -15.16 0.80
C SER A 143 16.97 -16.13 0.79
N GLY A 144 18.20 -15.64 0.92
CA GLY A 144 19.42 -16.45 0.96
C GLY A 144 19.99 -16.82 -0.42
N ASN A 145 19.43 -16.30 -1.50
CA ASN A 145 19.88 -16.57 -2.87
C ASN A 145 20.86 -15.49 -3.36
N ALA A 146 22.10 -15.57 -2.87
CA ALA A 146 23.16 -14.61 -3.18
C ALA A 146 23.48 -14.52 -4.69
N GLU A 147 23.45 -15.65 -5.41
CA GLU A 147 23.72 -15.69 -6.86
C GLU A 147 22.67 -14.89 -7.64
N THR A 148 21.39 -15.08 -7.32
CA THR A 148 20.31 -14.31 -7.95
C THR A 148 20.40 -12.84 -7.55
N ALA A 149 20.72 -12.54 -6.30
CA ALA A 149 20.90 -11.15 -5.87
C ALA A 149 22.00 -10.44 -6.68
N GLU A 150 23.18 -11.05 -6.80
CA GLU A 150 24.30 -10.54 -7.60
C GLU A 150 23.90 -10.33 -9.06
N TYR A 151 23.21 -11.32 -9.65
CA TYR A 151 22.69 -11.21 -10.99
C TYR A 151 21.77 -9.98 -11.13
N GLN A 152 20.76 -9.82 -10.27
CA GLN A 152 19.83 -8.69 -10.37
C GLN A 152 20.54 -7.35 -10.15
N PHE A 153 21.45 -7.23 -9.18
CA PHE A 153 22.21 -5.99 -8.97
C PHE A 153 23.10 -5.62 -10.15
N SER A 154 23.69 -6.61 -10.84
CA SER A 154 24.48 -6.36 -12.05
C SER A 154 23.65 -5.74 -13.19
N ARG A 155 22.32 -5.91 -13.14
CA ARG A 155 21.35 -5.42 -14.12
C ARG A 155 20.75 -4.06 -13.74
N ASP A 156 20.85 -3.66 -12.48
CA ASP A 156 20.24 -2.44 -11.94
C ASP A 156 20.87 -1.15 -12.48
N GLY A 157 21.98 -1.25 -13.23
CA GLY A 157 22.49 -0.15 -14.03
C GLY A 157 22.91 1.09 -13.23
N LEU A 158 23.11 0.96 -11.91
CA LEU A 158 23.67 2.01 -11.05
C LEU A 158 25.10 2.34 -11.49
N LYS A 159 25.20 3.25 -12.46
CA LYS A 159 26.30 4.20 -12.62
C LYS A 159 25.77 5.60 -12.35
#